data_AF-A0A1F9HMI4-F1
#
_entry.id   AF-A0A1F9HMI4-F1
#
_cell.length_a   1.000
_cell.length_b   1.000
_cell.length_c   1.000
_cell.angle_alpha   90.00
_cell.angle_beta   90.00
_cell.angle_gamma   90.00
#
_symmetry.space_group_name_H-M   'P 1'
#
loop_
_entity.id
_entity.type
_entity.pdbx_description
1 polymer ?
#
loop_
_entity_poly.entity_id
_entity_poly.type
_entity_poly.pdbx_seq_one_letter_code
_entity_poly.pdbx_strand_id
1 'polypeptide(L)'
;MKGIFLSFGAFCFLIPVSIVAVRSYAGKKYFRPLIGAFVIAAFFYAFLFYCLPSDLGFLTKGWMVADQRLDFINGFLLLFLLFHSYWDAVYTSFFTGFSTKILIQMLRKEGHSLNVEELIKMYQGSQSGNPVIDGRLQNLVRGSYLAPGISGEYQLLPKGNFFAVFTRTFQKILHIGEGG
;
A
#
# COMPACT_ATOMS: atom_id res chain seq x y z
N MET A 1 -21.77 -11.80 -12.54
CA MET A 1 -21.16 -10.74 -11.70
C MET A 1 -20.81 -11.25 -10.32
N LYS A 2 -21.15 -12.50 -9.97
CA LYS A 2 -20.81 -13.10 -8.68
C LYS A 2 -19.31 -13.12 -8.47
N GLY A 3 -18.53 -13.43 -9.51
CA GLY A 3 -17.07 -13.43 -9.44
C GLY A 3 -16.52 -12.08 -9.01
N ILE A 4 -17.08 -10.97 -9.49
CA ILE A 4 -16.66 -9.62 -9.11
C ILE A 4 -16.92 -9.38 -7.61
N PHE A 5 -18.13 -9.62 -7.12
CA PHE A 5 -18.44 -9.42 -5.68
C PHE A 5 -17.57 -10.30 -4.78
N LEU A 6 -17.37 -11.57 -5.16
CA LEU A 6 -16.53 -12.48 -4.40
C LEU A 6 -15.05 -12.07 -4.45
N SER A 7 -14.58 -11.47 -5.54
CA SER A 7 -13.21 -10.96 -5.63
C SER A 7 -12.97 -9.81 -4.64
N PHE A 8 -13.93 -8.90 -4.47
CA PHE A 8 -13.87 -7.86 -3.45
C PHE A 8 -13.89 -8.45 -2.04
N GLY A 9 -14.75 -9.43 -1.78
CA GLY A 9 -14.79 -10.12 -0.48
C GLY A 9 -13.46 -10.82 -0.16
N ALA A 10 -12.89 -11.54 -1.14
CA ALA A 10 -11.59 -12.19 -1.01
C ALA A 10 -10.44 -11.19 -0.84
N PHE A 11 -10.52 -10.03 -1.48
CA PHE A 11 -9.56 -8.94 -1.29
C PHE A 11 -9.65 -8.32 0.12
N CYS A 12 -10.85 -8.08 0.63
CA CYS A 12 -11.05 -7.65 2.02
C CYS A 12 -10.48 -8.67 3.02
N PHE A 13 -10.56 -9.96 2.71
CA PHE A 13 -9.94 -11.04 3.49
C PHE A 13 -8.41 -11.10 3.33
N LEU A 14 -7.88 -10.80 2.15
CA LEU A 14 -6.45 -10.77 1.87
C LEU A 14 -5.71 -9.76 2.76
N ILE A 15 -6.28 -8.58 2.99
CA ILE A 15 -5.65 -7.52 3.81
C ILE A 15 -5.23 -8.02 5.20
N PRO A 16 -6.13 -8.52 6.07
CA PRO A 16 -5.76 -9.02 7.39
C PRO A 16 -4.85 -10.25 7.34
N VAL A 17 -5.07 -11.18 6.40
CA VAL A 17 -4.19 -12.36 6.23
C VAL A 17 -2.77 -11.93 5.89
N SER A 18 -2.62 -10.92 5.02
CA SER A 18 -1.31 -10.39 4.65
C SER A 18 -0.61 -9.71 5.84
N ILE A 19 -1.35 -9.00 6.68
CA ILE A 19 -0.81 -8.40 7.91
C ILE A 19 -0.27 -9.49 8.84
N VAL A 20 -1.05 -10.54 9.08
CA VAL A 20 -0.64 -11.67 9.93
C VAL A 20 0.57 -12.39 9.32
N ALA A 21 0.56 -12.67 8.02
CA ALA A 21 1.65 -13.34 7.32
C ALA A 21 2.95 -12.54 7.38
N VAL A 22 2.88 -11.22 7.20
CA VAL A 22 4.05 -10.32 7.31
C VAL A 22 4.57 -10.27 8.73
N ARG A 23 3.70 -10.14 9.75
CA ARG A 23 4.11 -10.10 11.17
C ARG A 23 4.78 -11.39 11.63
N SER A 24 4.29 -12.53 11.16
CA SER A 24 4.84 -13.85 11.51
C SER A 24 6.14 -14.16 10.77
N TYR A 25 6.45 -13.43 9.70
CA TYR A 25 7.63 -13.68 8.88
C TYR A 25 8.82 -12.82 9.33
N ALA A 26 9.77 -13.44 10.04
CA ALA A 26 10.98 -12.78 10.52
C ALA A 26 12.05 -12.51 9.43
N GLY A 27 11.73 -12.72 8.14
CA GLY A 27 12.68 -12.60 7.05
C GLY A 27 12.72 -11.22 6.39
N LYS A 28 13.86 -10.87 5.77
CA LYS A 28 14.06 -9.57 5.09
C LYS A 28 13.26 -9.39 3.79
N LYS A 29 12.69 -10.47 3.22
CA LYS A 29 11.97 -10.45 1.93
C LYS A 29 10.46 -10.54 2.15
N TYR A 30 9.82 -9.38 2.32
CA TYR A 30 8.37 -9.26 2.54
C TYR A 30 7.49 -9.70 1.35
N PHE A 31 8.08 -10.02 0.19
CA PHE A 31 7.35 -10.53 -0.98
C PHE A 31 6.74 -11.92 -0.79
N ARG A 32 7.48 -12.84 -0.18
CA ARG A 32 7.03 -14.22 0.02
C ARG A 32 5.75 -14.33 0.86
N PRO A 33 5.62 -13.67 2.02
CA PRO A 33 4.39 -13.75 2.81
C PRO A 33 3.19 -13.13 2.08
N LEU A 34 3.40 -12.11 1.25
CA LEU A 34 2.33 -11.48 0.46
C LEU A 34 1.81 -12.40 -0.67
N ILE A 35 2.70 -13.15 -1.35
CA ILE A 35 2.26 -14.20 -2.27
C ILE A 35 1.49 -15.30 -1.52
N GLY A 36 1.98 -15.72 -0.35
CA GLY A 36 1.30 -16.72 0.47
C GLY A 36 -0.12 -16.28 0.84
N ALA A 37 -0.29 -15.03 1.27
CA ALA A 37 -1.59 -14.44 1.55
C ALA A 37 -2.49 -14.39 0.30
N PHE A 38 -1.93 -14.08 -0.87
CA PHE A 38 -2.66 -14.13 -2.14
C PHE A 38 -3.15 -15.53 -2.49
N VAL A 39 -2.30 -16.54 -2.35
CA VAL A 39 -2.69 -17.94 -2.61
C VAL A 39 -3.84 -18.35 -1.68
N ILE A 40 -3.77 -18.00 -0.39
CA ILE A 40 -4.85 -18.26 0.57
C ILE A 40 -6.14 -17.55 0.15
N ALA A 41 -6.07 -16.27 -0.24
CA ALA A 41 -7.23 -15.53 -0.72
C ALA A 41 -7.81 -16.07 -2.04
N ALA A 42 -6.96 -16.57 -2.94
CA ALA A 42 -7.36 -17.22 -4.19
C ALA A 42 -8.11 -18.52 -3.92
N PHE A 43 -7.65 -19.35 -2.99
CA PHE A 43 -8.38 -20.55 -2.56
C PHE A 43 -9.70 -20.18 -1.89
N PHE A 44 -9.70 -19.17 -1.03
CA PHE A 44 -10.92 -18.67 -0.39
C PHE A 44 -11.93 -18.17 -1.42
N TYR A 45 -11.49 -17.41 -2.43
CA TYR A 45 -12.31 -16.99 -3.55
C TYR A 45 -12.92 -18.19 -4.29
N ALA A 46 -12.10 -19.19 -4.65
CA ALA A 46 -12.58 -20.38 -5.35
C ALA A 46 -13.59 -21.18 -4.52
N PHE A 47 -13.33 -21.32 -3.22
CA PHE A 47 -14.24 -21.97 -2.28
C PHE A 47 -15.59 -21.24 -2.20
N LEU A 48 -15.58 -19.92 -2.00
CA LEU A 48 -16.82 -19.11 -1.98
C LEU A 48 -17.56 -19.18 -3.32
N PHE A 49 -16.83 -19.17 -4.44
CA PHE A 49 -17.44 -19.25 -5.76
C PHE A 49 -18.13 -20.60 -5.96
N TYR A 50 -17.56 -21.69 -5.45
CA TYR A 50 -18.18 -23.01 -5.53
C TYR A 50 -19.39 -23.16 -4.59
N CYS A 51 -19.27 -22.69 -3.35
CA CYS A 51 -20.28 -22.93 -2.31
C CYS A 51 -21.50 -22.00 -2.38
N LEU A 52 -21.34 -20.75 -2.82
CA LEU A 52 -22.44 -19.79 -2.83
C LEU A 52 -23.36 -19.97 -4.03
N PRO A 53 -24.66 -19.65 -3.93
CA PRO A 53 -25.56 -19.68 -5.09
C PRO A 53 -25.16 -18.60 -6.12
N SER A 54 -25.60 -18.77 -7.36
CA SER A 54 -25.22 -17.88 -8.48
C SER A 54 -25.80 -16.46 -8.37
N ASP A 55 -26.91 -16.31 -7.66
CA ASP A 55 -27.59 -15.05 -7.39
C ASP A 55 -27.11 -14.35 -6.10
N LEU A 56 -26.28 -15.02 -5.29
CA LEU A 56 -25.84 -14.55 -3.96
C LEU A 56 -26.99 -14.13 -3.01
N GLY A 57 -28.26 -14.41 -3.36
CA GLY A 57 -29.45 -13.92 -2.67
C GLY A 57 -29.86 -12.47 -2.95
N PHE A 58 -29.11 -11.71 -3.76
CA PHE A 58 -29.41 -10.29 -4.04
C PHE A 58 -29.21 -9.86 -5.51
N LEU A 59 -28.60 -10.69 -6.35
CA LEU A 59 -28.38 -10.38 -7.77
C LEU A 59 -29.66 -10.62 -8.56
N THR A 60 -30.08 -9.61 -9.33
CA THR A 60 -31.17 -9.75 -10.29
C THR A 60 -30.70 -10.55 -11.51
N LYS A 61 -31.64 -11.14 -12.26
CA LYS A 61 -31.33 -11.96 -13.45
C LYS A 61 -30.46 -11.23 -14.49
N GLY A 62 -30.58 -9.91 -14.62
CA GLY A 62 -29.77 -9.11 -15.55
C GLY A 62 -28.29 -8.98 -15.14
N TRP A 63 -27.96 -9.27 -13.88
CA TRP A 63 -26.59 -9.19 -13.34
C TRP A 63 -25.95 -10.58 -13.20
N MET A 64 -26.70 -11.63 -13.49
CA MET A 64 -26.20 -12.99 -13.56
C MET A 64 -25.52 -13.21 -14.90
N VAL A 65 -24.33 -13.79 -14.87
CA VAL A 65 -23.62 -14.15 -16.10
C VAL A 65 -24.07 -15.55 -16.50
N ALA A 66 -24.40 -15.74 -17.78
CA ALA A 66 -24.87 -17.03 -18.29
C ALA A 66 -23.80 -18.13 -18.19
N ASP A 67 -22.54 -17.77 -18.42
CA ASP A 67 -21.41 -18.69 -18.30
C ASP A 67 -20.66 -18.50 -16.96
N GLN A 68 -20.78 -19.47 -16.08
CA GLN A 68 -20.13 -19.46 -14.77
C GLN A 68 -18.60 -19.50 -14.86
N ARG A 69 -18.02 -20.09 -15.90
CA ARG A 69 -16.56 -20.14 -16.08
C ARG A 69 -16.02 -18.75 -16.38
N LEU A 70 -16.71 -17.99 -17.24
CA LEU A 70 -16.34 -16.60 -17.51
C LEU A 70 -16.50 -15.71 -16.29
N ASP A 71 -17.57 -15.89 -15.49
CA ASP A 71 -17.74 -15.13 -14.24
C ASP A 71 -16.61 -15.44 -13.24
N PHE A 72 -16.21 -16.71 -13.12
CA PHE A 72 -15.08 -17.13 -12.29
C PHE A 72 -13.77 -16.49 -12.74
N ILE A 73 -13.43 -16.57 -14.03
CA ILE A 73 -12.17 -16.05 -14.59
C ILE A 73 -12.12 -14.53 -14.43
N ASN A 74 -13.21 -13.81 -14.73
CA ASN A 74 -13.26 -12.36 -14.60
C ASN A 74 -13.09 -11.92 -13.14
N GLY A 75 -13.75 -12.60 -12.19
CA GLY A 75 -13.56 -12.32 -10.77
C GLY A 75 -12.14 -12.64 -10.30
N PHE A 76 -11.55 -13.73 -10.79
CA PHE A 76 -10.17 -14.08 -10.45
C PHE A 76 -9.15 -13.07 -11.00
N LEU A 77 -9.34 -12.62 -12.25
CA LEU A 77 -8.53 -11.57 -12.87
C LEU A 77 -8.63 -10.26 -12.07
N LEU A 78 -9.83 -9.88 -11.64
CA LEU A 78 -10.04 -8.72 -10.78
C LEU A 78 -9.33 -8.88 -9.43
N LEU A 79 -9.44 -10.04 -8.78
CA LEU A 79 -8.71 -10.33 -7.54
C LEU A 79 -7.20 -10.19 -7.72
N PHE A 80 -6.65 -10.70 -8.84
CA PHE A 80 -5.24 -10.57 -9.16
C PHE A 80 -4.83 -9.11 -9.37
N LEU A 81 -5.63 -8.31 -10.09
CA LEU A 81 -5.38 -6.88 -10.28
C LEU A 81 -5.42 -6.12 -8.95
N LEU A 82 -6.41 -6.38 -8.10
CA LEU A 82 -6.51 -5.80 -6.76
C LEU A 82 -5.29 -6.16 -5.91
N PHE A 83 -4.86 -7.43 -5.94
CA PHE A 83 -3.64 -7.87 -5.27
C PHE A 83 -2.41 -7.14 -5.81
N HIS A 84 -2.26 -7.01 -7.13
CA HIS A 84 -1.13 -6.32 -7.73
C HIS A 84 -1.09 -4.84 -7.34
N SER A 85 -2.22 -4.14 -7.38
CA SER A 85 -2.32 -2.74 -6.94
C SER A 85 -2.03 -2.58 -5.45
N TYR A 86 -2.53 -3.51 -4.62
CA TYR A 86 -2.22 -3.53 -3.19
C TYR A 86 -0.74 -3.79 -2.93
N TRP A 87 -0.17 -4.80 -3.60
CA TRP A 87 1.24 -5.13 -3.53
C TRP A 87 2.12 -3.93 -3.89
N ASP A 88 1.83 -3.28 -5.02
CA ASP A 88 2.56 -2.11 -5.48
C ASP A 88 2.44 -0.96 -4.48
N ALA A 89 1.23 -0.66 -4.01
CA ALA A 89 1.00 0.37 -2.99
C ALA A 89 1.78 0.08 -1.71
N VAL A 90 1.74 -1.16 -1.21
CA VAL A 90 2.46 -1.58 0.00
C VAL A 90 3.97 -1.47 -0.20
N TYR A 91 4.50 -1.97 -1.33
CA TYR A 91 5.94 -1.98 -1.61
C TYR A 91 6.51 -0.58 -1.84
N THR A 92 5.86 0.21 -2.68
CA THR A 92 6.31 1.56 -3.04
C THR A 92 6.08 2.55 -1.90
N SER A 93 4.96 2.45 -1.18
CA SER A 93 4.64 3.46 -0.16
C SER A 93 5.19 3.12 1.21
N PHE A 94 5.23 1.85 1.63
CA PHE A 94 5.53 1.50 3.03
C PHE A 94 6.92 0.89 3.22
N PHE A 95 7.43 0.13 2.24
CA PHE A 95 8.72 -0.53 2.34
C PHE A 95 9.89 0.28 1.76
N THR A 96 9.71 0.87 0.58
CA THR A 96 10.81 1.49 -0.19
C THR A 96 10.60 2.97 -0.53
N GLY A 97 9.47 3.54 -0.10
CA GLY A 97 9.07 4.90 -0.43
C GLY A 97 9.95 5.96 0.20
N PHE A 98 10.85 6.54 -0.60
CA PHE A 98 11.65 7.71 -0.21
C PHE A 98 10.77 8.84 0.35
N SER A 99 9.68 9.18 -0.34
CA SER A 99 8.73 10.21 0.07
C SER A 99 8.11 9.93 1.45
N THR A 100 7.77 8.68 1.71
CA THR A 100 7.23 8.25 3.01
C THR A 100 8.26 8.35 4.12
N LYS A 101 9.50 7.93 3.85
CA LYS A 101 10.60 8.04 4.82
C LYS A 101 10.84 9.51 5.22
N ILE A 102 10.81 10.44 4.26
CA ILE A 102 10.88 11.88 4.54
C ILE A 102 9.74 12.31 5.45
N LEU A 103 8.50 11.99 5.10
CA LEU A 103 7.32 12.40 5.88
C LEU A 103 7.37 11.84 7.32
N ILE A 104 7.81 10.59 7.50
CA ILE A 104 7.98 9.99 8.83
C ILE A 104 9.12 10.64 9.62
N GLN A 105 10.24 10.99 8.97
CA GLN A 105 11.34 11.70 9.62
C GLN A 105 10.92 13.12 10.05
N MET A 106 10.20 13.84 9.21
CA MET A 106 9.61 15.15 9.55
C MET A 106 8.61 15.04 10.70
N LEU A 107 7.82 13.97 10.74
CA LEU A 107 6.91 13.71 11.86
C LEU A 107 7.64 13.51 13.19
N ARG A 108 8.88 12.98 13.17
CA ARG A 108 9.69 12.72 14.37
C ARG A 108 10.48 13.94 14.86
N LYS A 109 10.77 14.90 13.99
CA LYS A 109 11.57 16.08 14.34
C LYS A 109 10.70 17.12 15.07
N GLU A 110 11.23 17.69 16.14
CA GLU A 110 10.58 18.81 16.83
C GLU A 110 10.43 19.99 15.84
N GLY A 111 9.19 20.49 15.71
CA GLY A 111 8.85 21.57 14.77
C GLY A 111 8.36 21.11 13.38
N HIS A 112 8.38 19.81 13.08
CA HIS A 112 7.89 19.25 11.81
C HIS A 112 8.45 19.91 10.54
N SER A 113 9.63 20.53 10.65
CA SER A 113 10.37 21.13 9.54
C SER A 113 11.64 20.36 9.27
N LEU A 114 12.14 20.42 8.04
CA LEU A 114 13.38 19.74 7.68
C LEU A 114 14.15 20.53 6.64
N ASN A 115 15.44 20.70 6.88
CA ASN A 115 16.31 21.40 5.95
C ASN A 115 16.76 20.43 4.85
N VAL A 116 16.87 20.92 3.62
CA VAL A 116 17.39 20.16 2.47
C VAL A 116 18.75 19.53 2.75
N GLU A 117 19.62 20.24 3.46
CA GLU A 117 20.93 19.71 3.83
C GLU A 117 20.83 18.51 4.78
N GLU A 118 19.89 18.52 5.73
CA GLU A 118 19.64 17.39 6.63
C GLU A 118 19.04 16.20 5.88
N LEU A 119 18.16 16.48 4.91
CA LEU A 119 17.61 15.49 3.99
C LEU A 119 18.72 14.78 3.21
N ILE A 120 19.62 15.54 2.58
CA ILE A 120 20.77 15.00 1.86
C ILE A 120 21.68 14.21 2.81
N LYS A 121 21.89 14.72 4.04
CA LYS A 121 22.68 14.04 5.09
C LYS A 121 22.07 12.70 5.50
N MET A 122 20.75 12.60 5.66
CA MET A 122 20.08 11.34 6.03
C MET A 122 20.12 10.27 4.93
N TYR A 123 20.29 10.68 3.68
CA TYR A 123 20.41 9.77 2.53
C TYR A 123 21.84 9.70 1.97
N GLN A 124 22.87 9.98 2.81
CA GLN A 124 24.32 10.03 2.52
C GLN A 124 24.97 8.74 1.95
N GLY A 125 24.42 8.26 0.84
CA GLY A 125 25.11 7.49 -0.18
C GLY A 125 25.01 8.13 -1.58
N SER A 126 24.14 9.13 -1.79
CA SER A 126 24.06 9.86 -3.06
C SER A 126 24.41 11.32 -2.88
N GLN A 127 25.40 11.78 -3.64
CA GLN A 127 25.94 13.13 -3.65
C GLN A 127 24.85 14.23 -3.65
N SER A 128 25.15 15.35 -3.00
CA SER A 128 24.42 16.61 -3.13
C SER A 128 24.17 16.91 -4.61
N GLY A 129 22.90 17.14 -4.99
CA GLY A 129 22.49 17.32 -6.38
C GLY A 129 21.89 16.08 -7.05
N ASN A 130 21.40 15.10 -6.28
CA ASN A 130 20.70 13.95 -6.85
C ASN A 130 19.31 14.39 -7.37
N PRO A 131 19.09 14.44 -8.71
CA PRO A 131 17.84 14.92 -9.30
C PRO A 131 16.61 14.09 -8.89
N VAL A 132 16.83 12.86 -8.39
CA VAL A 132 15.76 12.00 -7.85
C VAL A 132 15.20 12.55 -6.54
N ILE A 133 16.04 13.12 -5.68
CA ILE A 133 15.61 13.69 -4.39
C ILE A 133 14.82 14.98 -4.64
N ASP A 134 15.36 15.86 -5.48
CA ASP A 134 14.72 17.13 -5.82
C ASP A 134 13.38 16.92 -6.53
N GLY A 135 13.31 15.99 -7.48
CA GLY A 135 12.07 15.63 -8.16
C GLY A 135 11.02 15.07 -7.19
N ARG A 136 11.42 14.27 -6.21
CA ARG A 136 10.49 13.72 -5.20
C ARG A 136 10.02 14.78 -4.21
N LEU A 137 10.89 15.70 -3.80
CA LEU A 137 10.52 16.84 -2.96
C LEU A 137 9.55 17.77 -3.69
N GLN A 138 9.81 18.08 -4.96
CA GLN A 138 8.89 18.86 -5.79
C GLN A 138 7.53 18.17 -5.93
N ASN A 139 7.49 16.84 -6.09
CA ASN A 139 6.22 16.11 -6.13
C ASN A 139 5.47 16.15 -4.79
N LEU A 140 6.18 16.12 -3.66
CA LEU A 140 5.57 16.28 -2.33
C LEU A 140 5.01 17.69 -2.12
N VAL A 141 5.71 18.72 -2.61
CA VAL A 141 5.22 20.11 -2.59
C VAL A 141 4.01 20.27 -3.51
N ARG A 142 4.10 19.80 -4.76
CA ARG A 142 2.97 19.81 -5.73
C ARG A 142 1.76 19.03 -5.20
N GLY A 143 1.99 17.94 -4.48
CA GLY A 143 0.95 17.13 -3.86
C GLY A 143 0.36 17.72 -2.58
N SER A 144 0.83 18.90 -2.15
CA SER A 144 0.43 19.58 -0.90
C SER A 144 0.71 18.77 0.37
N TYR A 145 1.74 17.92 0.33
CA TYR A 145 2.24 17.22 1.52
C TYR A 145 3.25 18.08 2.28
N LEU A 146 4.02 18.90 1.56
CA LEU A 146 5.02 19.82 2.10
C LEU A 146 4.78 21.24 1.60
N ALA A 147 5.18 22.24 2.39
CA ALA A 147 5.26 23.63 1.99
C ALA A 147 6.72 24.11 2.03
N PRO A 148 7.20 24.83 1.00
CA PRO A 148 8.50 25.49 1.06
C PRO A 148 8.42 26.67 2.05
N GLY A 149 9.35 26.70 3.00
CA GLY A 149 9.57 27.79 3.94
C GLY A 149 10.54 28.84 3.39
N ILE A 150 10.67 29.94 4.14
CA ILE A 150 11.38 31.15 3.70
C ILE A 150 12.92 30.96 3.68
N SER A 151 13.45 30.06 4.51
CA SER A 151 14.90 29.85 4.70
C SER A 151 15.42 28.52 4.10
N GLY A 152 14.72 27.98 3.10
CA GLY A 152 15.09 26.68 2.49
C GLY A 152 14.66 25.46 3.33
N GLU A 153 13.84 25.66 4.35
CA GLU A 153 13.21 24.57 5.10
C GLU A 153 11.92 24.11 4.43
N TYR A 154 11.59 22.83 4.51
CA TYR A 154 10.26 22.33 4.17
C TYR A 154 9.45 22.11 5.45
N GLN A 155 8.19 22.53 5.44
CA GLN A 155 7.25 22.29 6.53
C GLN A 155 6.23 21.23 6.16
N LEU A 156 5.91 20.35 7.11
CA LEU A 156 4.90 19.32 6.95
C LEU A 156 3.49 19.93 6.99
N LEU A 157 2.71 19.75 5.91
CA LEU A 157 1.33 20.19 5.86
C LEU A 157 0.39 19.17 6.53
N PRO A 158 -0.87 19.53 6.89
CA PRO A 158 -1.82 18.61 7.51
C PRO A 158 -2.04 17.31 6.72
N LYS A 159 -2.05 17.38 5.38
CA LYS A 159 -2.15 16.21 4.49
C LYS A 159 -0.91 15.31 4.59
N GLY A 160 0.28 15.91 4.63
CA GLY A 160 1.56 15.24 4.89
C GLY A 160 1.58 14.55 6.24
N ASN A 161 1.12 15.26 7.27
CA ASN A 161 1.03 14.76 8.63
C ASN A 161 0.10 13.55 8.74
N PHE A 162 -1.11 13.63 8.17
CA PHE A 162 -2.05 12.51 8.13
C PHE A 162 -1.41 11.28 7.47
N PHE A 163 -0.80 11.44 6.30
CA PHE A 163 -0.16 10.34 5.59
C PHE A 163 1.04 9.76 6.36
N ALA A 164 1.84 10.60 7.01
CA ALA A 164 2.97 10.19 7.85
C ALA A 164 2.50 9.35 9.04
N VAL A 165 1.45 9.81 9.75
CA VAL A 165 0.87 9.11 10.90
C VAL A 165 0.25 7.78 10.47
N PHE A 166 -0.52 7.79 9.37
CA PHE A 166 -1.12 6.59 8.82
C PHE A 166 -0.05 5.55 8.46
N THR A 167 0.98 5.98 7.73
CA THR A 167 2.06 5.07 7.31
C THR A 167 2.88 4.55 8.49
N ARG A 168 3.22 5.41 9.46
CA ARG A 168 3.91 4.97 10.68
C ARG A 168 3.09 3.95 11.46
N THR A 169 1.77 4.16 11.55
CA THR A 169 0.87 3.20 12.22
C THR A 169 0.86 1.87 11.48
N PHE A 170 0.80 1.90 10.15
CA PHE A 170 0.85 0.69 9.32
C PHE A 170 2.18 -0.06 9.45
N GLN A 171 3.33 0.65 9.44
CA GLN A 171 4.65 0.05 9.68
C GLN A 171 4.73 -0.62 11.05
N LYS A 172 4.18 0.02 12.10
CA LYS A 172 4.08 -0.58 13.44
C LYS A 172 3.23 -1.85 13.45
N ILE A 173 2.06 -1.82 12.80
CA ILE A 173 1.19 -2.98 12.69
C ILE A 173 1.92 -4.14 12.01
N LEU A 174 2.72 -3.85 10.98
CA LEU A 174 3.47 -4.87 10.25
C LEU A 174 4.80 -5.29 10.88
N HIS A 175 5.21 -4.71 12.03
CA HIS A 175 6.53 -4.91 12.64
C HIS A 175 7.71 -4.70 11.68
N ILE A 176 7.54 -3.81 10.70
CA ILE A 176 8.62 -3.46 9.78
C ILE A 176 9.54 -2.51 10.56
N GLY A 177 10.79 -2.92 10.79
CA GLY A 177 11.76 -2.13 11.54
C GLY A 177 11.87 -0.68 11.03
N GLU A 178 12.30 0.23 11.89
CA GLU A 178 12.26 1.69 11.63
C GLU A 178 13.14 2.18 10.46
N GLY A 179 13.87 1.29 9.81
CA GLY A 179 14.59 1.53 8.58
C GLY A 179 14.34 0.39 7.60
N GLY A 180 13.59 0.67 6.55
CA GLY A 180 13.76 -0.05 5.28
C GLY A 180 15.13 0.26 4.69
#